data_AF-A0AAC9RI89-F1
#
_entry.id   AF-A0AAC9RI89-F1
#
_cell.length_a   1.000
_cell.length_b   1.000
_cell.length_c   1.000
_cell.angle_alpha   90.00
_cell.angle_beta   90.00
_cell.angle_gamma   90.00
#
_symmetry.space_group_name_H-M   'P 1'
#
loop_
_entity.id
_entity.type
_entity.pdbx_description
1 polymer ?
#
loop_
_entity_poly.entity_id
_entity_poly.type
_entity_poly.pdbx_seq_one_letter_code
_entity_poly.pdbx_strand_id
1 'polypeptide(L)'
;MHTQHYINEGEKIMKTKIRNLMEMPPEIKYNYLKTLLTMANIDEKINSLEAAQFYRFMAKVQLGKEERKLFLKQMDKLEIDMDSLCKRLYRELNEQEKNIVRFSLIKDLMIMMKCDYYEAPEEVELFNEIKIILGITEEHMVFFIEEDEREKNFFRDIPSGYLRYEGLEEVALTTTAIGASLTTFFFSDSFKKSRYSLKKSSHKEKFIFDLLRAMVMGATSYTSLKWLLKRRKNKALILEKHLIQECEKLQERTKRYLTFDIQYLQESLKWAEENFIEMESQREMIDLLKKSLAVLNNTKPQLL
;
A
#
# COMPACT_ATOMS: atom_id res chain seq x y z
N MET A 1 42.36 -25.57 -21.16
CA MET A 1 41.72 -24.28 -21.50
C MET A 1 40.20 -24.36 -21.29
N HIS A 2 39.72 -24.60 -20.07
CA HIS A 2 38.27 -24.74 -19.80
C HIS A 2 37.77 -23.98 -18.56
N THR A 3 38.59 -23.13 -17.96
CA THR A 3 38.28 -22.51 -16.67
C THR A 3 37.98 -21.01 -16.73
N GLN A 4 38.04 -20.40 -17.92
CA GLN A 4 37.83 -18.95 -18.09
C GLN A 4 36.41 -18.56 -18.52
N HIS A 5 35.53 -19.51 -18.82
CA HIS A 5 34.14 -19.20 -19.21
C HIS A 5 33.16 -19.09 -18.03
N TYR A 6 33.51 -19.60 -16.84
CA TYR A 6 32.63 -19.56 -15.66
C TYR A 6 32.80 -18.33 -14.76
N ILE A 7 33.83 -17.51 -15.01
CA ILE A 7 34.08 -16.31 -14.19
C ILE A 7 33.27 -15.11 -14.71
N ASN A 8 32.88 -15.10 -15.99
CA ASN A 8 32.14 -13.99 -16.60
C ASN A 8 30.62 -13.99 -16.36
N GLU A 9 30.03 -15.07 -15.86
CA GLU A 9 28.60 -15.08 -15.47
C GLU A 9 28.38 -14.59 -14.02
N GLY A 10 29.42 -14.62 -13.17
CA GLY A 10 29.36 -14.16 -11.78
C GLY A 10 29.46 -12.64 -11.60
N GLU A 11 29.98 -11.91 -12.59
CA GLU A 11 30.26 -10.46 -12.49
C GLU A 11 29.21 -9.56 -13.17
N LYS A 12 28.14 -10.15 -13.75
CA LYS A 12 27.03 -9.39 -14.32
C LYS A 12 25.69 -9.65 -13.63
N ILE A 13 25.73 -9.96 -12.33
CA ILE A 13 24.62 -9.58 -11.45
C ILE A 13 24.75 -8.06 -11.26
N MET A 14 24.42 -7.29 -12.30
CA MET A 14 24.01 -5.91 -12.11
C MET A 14 22.97 -5.96 -11.00
N LYS A 15 23.17 -5.17 -9.94
CA LYS A 15 22.14 -4.94 -8.92
C LYS A 15 20.91 -4.41 -9.65
N THR A 16 20.06 -5.31 -10.13
CA THR A 16 18.80 -4.97 -10.78
C THR A 16 18.01 -4.23 -9.73
N LYS A 17 17.88 -2.92 -9.92
CA LYS A 17 17.09 -2.06 -9.04
C LYS A 17 15.69 -2.68 -8.97
N ILE A 18 15.28 -3.10 -7.78
CA ILE A 18 13.93 -3.61 -7.53
C ILE A 18 12.97 -2.45 -7.80
N ARG A 19 12.10 -2.61 -8.80
CA ARG A 19 11.08 -1.60 -9.12
C ARG A 19 9.92 -1.71 -8.14
N ASN A 20 9.40 -0.58 -7.69
CA ASN A 20 8.09 -0.53 -7.03
C ASN A 20 6.97 -0.56 -8.08
N LEU A 21 5.70 -0.69 -7.66
CA LEU A 21 4.55 -0.71 -8.57
C LEU A 21 4.49 0.49 -9.53
N MET A 22 4.89 1.69 -9.08
CA MET A 22 4.91 2.90 -9.91
C MET A 22 6.01 2.87 -10.98
N GLU A 23 7.08 2.11 -10.76
CA GLU A 23 8.22 1.95 -11.67
C GLU A 23 8.07 0.71 -12.58
N MET A 24 7.01 -0.09 -12.41
CA MET A 24 6.77 -1.27 -13.25
C MET A 24 6.47 -0.90 -14.72
N PRO A 25 6.73 -1.82 -15.66
CA PRO A 25 6.36 -1.63 -17.06
C PRO A 25 4.85 -1.36 -17.22
N PRO A 26 4.44 -0.57 -18.24
CA PRO A 26 3.03 -0.26 -18.50
C PRO A 26 2.14 -1.51 -18.63
N GLU A 27 2.63 -2.58 -19.26
CA GLU A 27 1.90 -3.85 -19.40
C GLU A 27 1.57 -4.48 -18.04
N ILE A 28 2.52 -4.47 -17.10
CA ILE A 28 2.30 -5.01 -15.75
C ILE A 28 1.30 -4.15 -14.98
N LYS A 29 1.42 -2.82 -15.04
CA LYS A 29 0.45 -1.90 -14.43
C LYS A 29 -0.96 -2.08 -15.01
N TYR A 30 -1.04 -2.27 -16.33
CA TYR A 30 -2.30 -2.51 -17.01
C TYR A 30 -2.93 -3.84 -16.59
N ASN A 31 -2.17 -4.93 -16.56
CA ASN A 31 -2.70 -6.23 -16.08
C ASN A 31 -3.08 -6.18 -14.59
N TYR A 32 -2.35 -5.41 -13.78
CA TYR A 32 -2.63 -5.21 -12.36
C TYR A 32 -3.98 -4.54 -12.16
N LEU A 33 -4.19 -3.41 -12.84
CA LEU A 33 -5.45 -2.68 -12.79
C LEU A 33 -6.60 -3.44 -13.45
N LYS A 34 -6.31 -4.21 -14.51
CA LYS A 34 -7.32 -5.07 -15.14
C LYS A 34 -7.84 -6.13 -14.17
N THR A 35 -6.98 -6.66 -13.31
CA THR A 35 -7.39 -7.60 -12.26
C THR A 35 -8.33 -6.93 -11.25
N LEU A 36 -7.98 -5.72 -10.80
CA LEU A 36 -8.81 -4.93 -9.89
C LEU A 36 -10.14 -4.50 -10.52
N LEU A 37 -10.15 -4.18 -11.81
CA LEU A 37 -11.37 -3.83 -12.53
C LEU A 37 -12.29 -5.05 -12.71
N THR A 38 -11.71 -6.23 -12.91
CA THR A 38 -12.47 -7.49 -12.99
C THR A 38 -13.20 -7.75 -11.68
N MET A 39 -12.53 -7.52 -10.54
CA MET A 39 -13.15 -7.59 -9.21
C MET A 39 -14.34 -6.63 -9.10
N ALA A 40 -14.13 -5.34 -9.38
CA ALA A 40 -15.16 -4.30 -9.26
C ALA A 40 -16.34 -4.44 -10.24
N ASN A 41 -16.28 -5.35 -11.21
CA ASN A 41 -17.31 -5.50 -12.25
C ASN A 41 -17.85 -6.94 -12.32
N ILE A 42 -17.52 -7.79 -11.35
CA ILE A 42 -17.92 -9.21 -11.39
C ILE A 42 -19.43 -9.38 -11.20
N ASP A 43 -20.08 -8.44 -10.51
CA ASP A 43 -21.52 -8.36 -10.31
C ASP A 43 -22.26 -7.58 -11.43
N GLU A 44 -21.56 -7.34 -12.55
CA GLU A 44 -22.02 -6.60 -13.74
C GLU A 44 -22.34 -5.12 -13.50
N LYS A 45 -21.98 -4.54 -12.34
CA LYS A 45 -22.33 -3.13 -12.07
C LYS A 45 -21.36 -2.40 -11.13
N ILE A 46 -20.40 -1.70 -11.74
CA ILE A 46 -19.54 -0.76 -11.02
C ILE A 46 -20.35 0.41 -10.44
N ASN A 47 -20.33 0.56 -9.12
CA ASN A 47 -20.94 1.68 -8.40
C ASN A 47 -19.95 2.84 -8.18
N SER A 48 -20.46 3.98 -7.67
CA SER A 48 -19.64 5.19 -7.53
C SER A 48 -18.49 5.08 -6.52
N LEU A 49 -18.62 4.21 -5.50
CA LEU A 49 -17.58 3.96 -4.49
C LEU A 49 -16.46 3.12 -5.11
N GLU A 50 -16.81 2.05 -5.81
CA GLU A 50 -15.88 1.19 -6.54
C GLU A 50 -15.14 1.94 -7.64
N ALA A 51 -15.85 2.72 -8.45
CA ALA A 51 -15.23 3.55 -9.47
C ALA A 51 -14.28 4.59 -8.85
N ALA A 52 -14.64 5.20 -7.71
CA ALA A 52 -13.73 6.10 -6.99
C ALA A 52 -12.48 5.37 -6.52
N GLN A 53 -12.64 4.16 -5.96
CA GLN A 53 -11.55 3.35 -5.44
C GLN A 53 -10.64 2.84 -6.57
N PHE A 54 -11.20 2.41 -7.70
CA PHE A 54 -10.47 2.03 -8.89
C PHE A 54 -9.62 3.17 -9.45
N TYR A 55 -10.18 4.39 -9.48
CA TYR A 55 -9.43 5.58 -9.86
C TYR A 55 -8.28 5.89 -8.90
N ARG A 56 -8.44 5.61 -7.60
CA ARG A 56 -7.33 5.75 -6.64
C ARG A 56 -6.22 4.74 -6.93
N PHE A 57 -6.55 3.50 -7.30
CA PHE A 57 -5.54 2.53 -7.73
C PHE A 57 -4.82 2.98 -9.00
N MET A 58 -5.54 3.51 -10.00
CA MET A 58 -4.93 4.11 -11.20
C MET A 58 -3.96 5.26 -10.84
N ALA A 59 -4.34 6.10 -9.89
CA ALA A 59 -3.49 7.18 -9.38
C ALA A 59 -2.28 6.67 -8.57
N LYS A 60 -2.46 5.60 -7.78
CA LYS A 60 -1.41 4.93 -6.99
C LYS A 60 -0.31 4.40 -7.91
N VAL A 61 -0.66 3.71 -8.99
CA VAL A 61 0.33 3.18 -9.96
C VAL A 61 0.78 4.21 -11.01
N GLN A 62 0.25 5.42 -10.95
CA GLN A 62 0.52 6.53 -11.89
C GLN A 62 0.23 6.14 -13.35
N LEU A 63 -0.97 5.64 -13.62
CA LEU A 63 -1.37 5.23 -14.96
C LEU A 63 -1.49 6.45 -15.91
N GLY A 64 -0.89 6.32 -17.10
CA GLY A 64 -0.91 7.35 -18.14
C GLY A 64 -2.30 7.62 -18.71
N LYS A 65 -2.44 8.76 -19.40
CA LYS A 65 -3.73 9.21 -19.95
C LYS A 65 -4.30 8.24 -20.96
N GLU A 66 -3.48 7.71 -21.87
CA GLU A 66 -3.96 6.84 -22.94
C GLU A 66 -4.37 5.47 -22.40
N GLU A 67 -3.64 4.94 -21.42
CA GLU A 67 -4.00 3.69 -20.75
C GLU A 67 -5.29 3.83 -19.93
N ARG A 68 -5.52 4.96 -19.25
CA ARG A 68 -6.80 5.21 -18.56
C ARG A 68 -7.98 5.22 -19.52
N LYS A 69 -7.83 5.80 -20.71
CA LYS A 69 -8.89 5.76 -21.74
C LYS A 69 -9.19 4.34 -22.21
N LEU A 70 -8.20 3.44 -22.22
CA LEU A 70 -8.45 2.03 -22.54
C LEU A 70 -9.36 1.39 -21.49
N PHE A 71 -9.13 1.67 -20.20
CA PHE A 71 -10.00 1.18 -19.12
C PHE A 71 -11.43 1.73 -19.22
N LEU A 72 -11.60 3.02 -19.53
CA LEU A 72 -12.93 3.61 -19.73
C LEU A 72 -13.75 2.89 -20.81
N LYS A 73 -13.09 2.46 -21.89
CA LYS A 73 -13.74 1.73 -22.99
C LYS A 73 -14.05 0.27 -22.66
N GLN A 74 -13.45 -0.25 -21.60
CA GLN A 74 -13.51 -1.66 -21.21
C GLN A 74 -14.32 -1.90 -19.94
N MET A 75 -14.75 -0.85 -19.22
CA MET A 75 -15.52 -0.98 -17.99
C MET A 75 -16.77 -1.86 -18.15
N ASP A 76 -17.43 -1.80 -19.31
CA ASP A 76 -18.66 -2.56 -19.56
C ASP A 76 -18.43 -3.92 -20.26
N LYS A 77 -17.16 -4.32 -20.50
CA LYS A 77 -16.82 -5.49 -21.33
C LYS A 77 -15.60 -6.25 -20.80
N LEU A 78 -15.82 -7.09 -19.79
CA LEU A 78 -14.75 -7.87 -19.17
C LEU A 78 -15.14 -9.34 -19.05
N GLU A 79 -14.93 -10.09 -20.13
CA GLU A 79 -14.72 -11.54 -20.02
C GLU A 79 -13.22 -11.79 -19.97
N ILE A 80 -12.73 -12.26 -18.81
CA ILE A 80 -11.29 -12.46 -18.61
C ILE A 80 -11.04 -13.78 -17.91
N ASP A 81 -10.20 -14.59 -18.54
CA ASP A 81 -9.56 -15.74 -17.89
C ASP A 81 -8.53 -15.25 -16.86
N MET A 82 -8.85 -15.40 -15.58
CA MET A 82 -8.06 -14.93 -14.45
C MET A 82 -6.70 -15.62 -14.35
N ASP A 83 -6.61 -16.91 -14.66
CA ASP A 83 -5.35 -17.64 -14.66
C ASP A 83 -4.37 -17.04 -15.68
N SER A 84 -4.84 -16.76 -16.91
CA SER A 84 -4.02 -16.09 -17.92
C SER A 84 -3.61 -14.67 -17.52
N LEU A 85 -4.50 -13.93 -16.85
CA LEU A 85 -4.22 -12.56 -16.41
C LEU A 85 -3.14 -12.56 -15.31
N CYS A 86 -3.28 -13.43 -14.30
CA CYS A 86 -2.30 -13.58 -13.24
C CYS A 86 -0.94 -14.06 -13.75
N LYS A 87 -0.90 -14.98 -14.72
CA LYS A 87 0.36 -15.41 -15.37
C LYS A 87 1.06 -14.24 -16.08
N ARG A 88 0.31 -13.35 -16.72
CA ARG A 88 0.86 -12.15 -17.38
C ARG A 88 1.41 -11.12 -16.39
N LEU A 89 0.89 -11.05 -15.16
CA LEU A 89 1.43 -10.16 -14.12
C LEU A 89 2.88 -10.46 -13.74
N TYR A 90 3.32 -11.69 -13.92
CA TYR A 90 4.66 -12.14 -13.51
C TYR A 90 5.66 -12.22 -14.65
N ARG A 91 5.23 -11.91 -15.87
CA ARG A 91 6.10 -11.92 -17.04
C ARG A 91 7.20 -10.89 -16.86
N GLU A 92 8.46 -11.30 -17.08
CA GLU A 92 9.63 -10.41 -17.06
C GLU A 92 9.90 -9.70 -15.70
N LEU A 93 9.29 -10.21 -14.62
CA LEU A 93 9.57 -9.79 -13.24
C LEU A 93 10.53 -10.76 -12.56
N ASN A 94 11.44 -10.22 -11.74
CA ASN A 94 12.23 -11.05 -10.84
C ASN A 94 11.40 -11.47 -9.60
N GLU A 95 11.90 -12.42 -8.80
CA GLU A 95 11.15 -12.95 -7.65
C GLU A 95 10.77 -11.90 -6.59
N GLN A 96 11.60 -10.88 -6.38
CA GLN A 96 11.27 -9.81 -5.45
C GLN A 96 10.14 -8.93 -6.01
N GLU A 97 10.20 -8.57 -7.28
CA GLU A 97 9.15 -7.82 -7.98
C GLU A 97 7.82 -8.59 -8.05
N LYS A 98 7.87 -9.91 -8.28
CA LYS A 98 6.69 -10.78 -8.23
C LYS A 98 6.03 -10.73 -6.86
N ASN A 99 6.81 -10.81 -5.79
CA ASN A 99 6.27 -10.72 -4.42
C ASN A 99 5.68 -9.35 -4.12
N ILE A 100 6.29 -8.25 -4.59
CA ILE A 100 5.72 -6.90 -4.47
C ILE A 100 4.35 -6.85 -5.16
N VAL A 101 4.26 -7.29 -6.41
CA VAL A 101 3.00 -7.31 -7.17
C VAL A 101 1.96 -8.19 -6.49
N ARG A 102 2.34 -9.40 -6.11
CA ARG A 102 1.49 -10.39 -5.45
C ARG A 102 0.86 -9.85 -4.16
N PHE A 103 1.67 -9.34 -3.24
CA PHE A 103 1.17 -8.89 -1.94
C PHE A 103 0.45 -7.53 -2.03
N SER A 104 0.87 -6.65 -2.95
CA SER A 104 0.12 -5.42 -3.19
C SER A 104 -1.25 -5.71 -3.80
N LEU A 105 -1.31 -6.64 -4.77
CA LEU A 105 -2.55 -6.98 -5.47
C LEU A 105 -3.58 -7.59 -4.52
N ILE A 106 -3.19 -8.53 -3.66
CA ILE A 106 -4.16 -9.15 -2.74
C ILE A 106 -4.72 -8.14 -1.73
N LYS A 107 -3.89 -7.20 -1.25
CA LYS A 107 -4.33 -6.11 -0.39
C LYS A 107 -5.29 -5.17 -1.14
N ASP A 108 -4.92 -4.76 -2.36
CA ASP A 108 -5.75 -3.87 -3.18
C ASP A 108 -7.08 -4.54 -3.58
N LEU A 109 -7.11 -5.86 -3.83
CA LEU A 109 -8.33 -6.63 -4.07
C LEU A 109 -9.22 -6.67 -2.83
N MET A 110 -8.64 -6.89 -1.65
CA MET A 110 -9.39 -6.86 -0.39
C MET A 110 -9.98 -5.48 -0.11
N ILE A 111 -9.24 -4.41 -0.43
CA ILE A 111 -9.75 -3.02 -0.32
C ILE A 111 -10.87 -2.78 -1.32
N MET A 112 -10.75 -3.27 -2.57
CA MET A 112 -11.79 -3.13 -3.60
C MET A 112 -13.10 -3.77 -3.16
N MET A 113 -13.06 -5.06 -2.81
CA MET A 113 -14.23 -5.84 -2.37
C MET A 113 -14.93 -5.25 -1.12
N LYS A 114 -14.23 -4.45 -0.31
CA LYS A 114 -14.78 -3.84 0.91
C LYS A 114 -15.20 -2.39 0.73
N CYS A 115 -15.01 -1.79 -0.44
CA CYS A 115 -15.05 -0.34 -0.58
C CYS A 115 -16.47 0.24 -0.53
N ASP A 116 -17.48 -0.57 -0.84
CA ASP A 116 -18.90 -0.21 -0.82
C ASP A 116 -19.66 -0.78 0.41
N TYR A 117 -18.91 -1.38 1.34
CA TYR A 117 -19.40 -2.00 2.59
C TYR A 117 -20.24 -3.27 2.39
N TYR A 118 -20.22 -3.87 1.20
CA TYR A 118 -20.91 -5.11 0.91
C TYR A 118 -20.00 -6.05 0.11
N GLU A 119 -19.69 -7.23 0.65
CA GLU A 119 -18.90 -8.23 -0.06
C GLU A 119 -19.86 -9.18 -0.79
N ALA A 120 -19.99 -9.05 -2.11
CA ALA A 120 -20.87 -9.93 -2.87
C ALA A 120 -20.29 -11.37 -2.93
N PRO A 121 -21.14 -12.42 -2.95
CA PRO A 121 -20.65 -13.80 -3.04
C PRO A 121 -19.70 -14.04 -4.22
N GLU A 122 -19.99 -13.45 -5.38
CA GLU A 122 -19.20 -13.54 -6.60
C GLU A 122 -17.81 -12.89 -6.45
N GLU A 123 -17.72 -11.76 -5.75
CA GLU A 123 -16.44 -11.12 -5.42
C GLU A 123 -15.61 -11.99 -4.47
N VAL A 124 -16.26 -12.56 -3.45
CA VAL A 124 -15.59 -13.45 -2.48
C VAL A 124 -15.06 -14.71 -3.16
N GLU A 125 -15.83 -15.29 -4.09
CA GLU A 125 -15.39 -16.44 -4.89
C GLU A 125 -14.20 -16.07 -5.78
N LEU A 126 -14.29 -14.98 -6.55
CA LEU A 126 -13.20 -14.47 -7.38
C LEU A 126 -11.94 -14.14 -6.56
N PHE A 127 -12.11 -13.52 -5.39
CA PHE A 127 -11.02 -13.19 -4.48
C PHE A 127 -10.29 -14.46 -4.04
N ASN A 128 -11.04 -15.49 -3.66
CA ASN A 128 -10.48 -16.78 -3.26
C ASN A 128 -9.78 -17.51 -4.41
N GLU A 129 -10.32 -17.44 -5.63
CA GLU A 129 -9.66 -17.97 -6.83
C GLU A 129 -8.30 -17.30 -7.05
N ILE A 130 -8.27 -15.97 -7.06
CA ILE A 130 -7.02 -15.20 -7.24
C ILE A 130 -6.05 -15.50 -6.10
N LYS A 131 -6.53 -15.59 -4.84
CA LYS A 131 -5.73 -15.95 -3.67
C LYS A 131 -5.00 -17.28 -3.88
N ILE A 132 -5.68 -18.30 -4.43
CA ILE A 132 -5.12 -19.61 -4.75
C ILE A 132 -4.09 -19.50 -5.88
N ILE A 133 -4.42 -18.81 -6.98
CA ILE A 133 -3.51 -18.64 -8.13
C ILE A 133 -2.21 -17.94 -7.71
N LEU A 134 -2.31 -16.92 -6.87
CA LEU A 134 -1.17 -16.19 -6.33
C LEU A 134 -0.50 -16.94 -5.16
N GLY A 135 -0.98 -18.11 -4.75
CA GLY A 135 -0.41 -18.92 -3.66
C GLY A 135 -0.42 -18.23 -2.30
N ILE A 136 -1.36 -17.33 -2.03
CA ILE A 136 -1.49 -16.63 -0.75
C ILE A 136 -2.01 -17.61 0.32
N THR A 137 -1.26 -17.75 1.41
CA THR A 137 -1.59 -18.62 2.55
C THR A 137 -2.47 -17.87 3.55
N GLU A 138 -3.11 -18.63 4.44
CA GLU A 138 -3.94 -18.05 5.52
C GLU A 138 -3.11 -17.18 6.48
N GLU A 139 -1.85 -17.55 6.75
CA GLU A 139 -0.93 -16.74 7.55
C GLU A 139 -0.68 -15.35 6.94
N HIS A 140 -0.56 -15.26 5.61
CA HIS A 140 -0.48 -13.98 4.93
C HIS A 140 -1.79 -13.19 5.05
N MET A 141 -2.95 -13.86 4.99
CA MET A 141 -4.25 -13.21 5.12
C MET A 141 -4.47 -12.59 6.50
N VAL A 142 -4.10 -13.30 7.57
CA VAL A 142 -4.15 -12.76 8.94
C VAL A 142 -3.35 -11.46 9.03
N PHE A 143 -2.14 -11.44 8.44
CA PHE A 143 -1.31 -10.23 8.42
C PHE A 143 -2.00 -9.06 7.69
N PHE A 144 -2.63 -9.30 6.54
CA PHE A 144 -3.32 -8.24 5.79
C PHE A 144 -4.54 -7.69 6.54
N ILE A 145 -5.28 -8.55 7.23
CA ILE A 145 -6.45 -8.15 8.03
C ILE A 145 -5.98 -7.28 9.22
N GLU A 146 -4.94 -7.70 9.94
CA GLU A 146 -4.36 -6.92 11.04
C GLU A 146 -3.79 -5.57 10.57
N GLU A 147 -3.21 -5.53 9.35
CA GLU A 147 -2.74 -4.29 8.75
C GLU A 147 -3.90 -3.34 8.41
N ASP A 148 -4.96 -3.82 7.75
CA ASP A 148 -6.14 -3.03 7.41
C ASP A 148 -6.84 -2.46 8.66
N GLU A 149 -6.95 -3.26 9.73
CA GLU A 149 -7.50 -2.78 11.01
C GLU A 149 -6.62 -1.69 11.64
N ARG A 150 -5.29 -1.86 11.62
CA ARG A 150 -4.34 -0.84 12.12
C ARG A 150 -4.44 0.45 11.31
N GLU A 151 -4.54 0.37 9.99
CA GLU A 151 -4.69 1.53 9.11
C GLU A 151 -6.02 2.27 9.37
N LYS A 152 -7.13 1.55 9.55
CA LYS A 152 -8.43 2.15 9.90
C LYS A 152 -8.38 2.87 11.25
N ASN A 153 -7.72 2.27 12.25
CA ASN A 153 -7.56 2.87 13.57
C ASN A 153 -6.64 4.09 13.54
N PHE A 154 -5.60 4.07 12.71
CA PHE A 154 -4.66 5.17 12.55
C PHE A 154 -5.35 6.50 12.19
N PHE A 155 -6.33 6.48 11.27
CA PHE A 155 -7.07 7.69 10.88
C PHE A 155 -8.26 8.04 11.80
N ARG A 156 -8.76 7.07 12.59
CA ARG A 156 -9.81 7.31 13.60
C ARG A 156 -9.24 7.95 14.87
N ASP A 157 -8.02 7.55 15.25
CA ASP A 157 -7.30 8.03 16.43
C ASP A 157 -6.53 9.35 16.19
N ILE A 158 -6.96 10.17 15.23
CA ILE A 158 -6.55 11.57 15.09
C ILE A 158 -7.58 12.52 15.77
N PRO A 159 -7.85 12.48 17.09
CA PRO A 159 -8.36 13.65 17.79
C PRO A 159 -7.26 14.72 17.90
N SER A 160 -7.67 15.98 17.83
CA SER A 160 -6.87 17.14 18.19
C SER A 160 -6.19 16.95 19.55
N GLY A 161 -4.90 16.60 19.56
CA GLY A 161 -4.00 16.93 20.67
C GLY A 161 -3.51 15.82 21.60
N TYR A 162 -3.87 14.54 21.45
CA TYR A 162 -3.26 13.47 22.27
C TYR A 162 -2.84 12.25 21.45
N LEU A 163 -1.53 12.11 21.33
CA LEU A 163 -0.81 11.16 20.47
C LEU A 163 -0.72 9.76 21.11
N ARG A 164 -1.28 8.74 20.46
CA ARG A 164 -0.94 7.33 20.71
C ARG A 164 0.30 6.97 19.90
N TYR A 165 1.37 6.57 20.60
CA TYR A 165 2.68 6.23 20.04
C TYR A 165 2.82 4.79 19.58
N GLU A 166 1.87 3.94 19.95
CA GLU A 166 1.90 2.51 19.69
C GLU A 166 1.26 2.27 18.31
N GLY A 167 2.06 1.85 17.33
CA GLY A 167 1.58 1.42 16.00
C GLY A 167 2.14 2.21 14.81
N LEU A 168 2.62 3.44 15.00
CA LEU A 168 3.12 4.29 13.91
C LEU A 168 4.43 3.80 13.27
N GLU A 169 5.34 3.28 14.09
CA GLU A 169 6.58 2.68 13.58
C GLU A 169 6.26 1.38 12.82
N GLU A 170 5.27 0.60 13.25
CA GLU A 170 4.89 -0.65 12.59
C GLU A 170 4.18 -0.43 11.26
N VAL A 171 3.16 0.43 11.21
CA VAL A 171 2.41 0.72 9.96
C VAL A 171 3.34 1.30 8.90
N ALA A 172 4.24 2.22 9.27
CA ALA A 172 5.15 2.78 8.29
C ALA A 172 6.26 1.81 7.85
N LEU A 173 6.73 0.95 8.76
CA LEU A 173 7.64 -0.14 8.39
C LEU A 173 6.96 -1.16 7.48
N THR A 174 5.65 -1.44 7.64
CA THR A 174 4.90 -2.32 6.74
C THR A 174 4.59 -1.65 5.39
N THR A 175 4.17 -0.37 5.37
CA THR A 175 3.94 0.37 4.11
C THR A 175 5.23 0.55 3.29
N THR A 176 6.40 0.69 3.93
CA THR A 176 7.70 0.66 3.23
C THR A 176 8.22 -0.75 2.92
N ALA A 177 7.82 -1.78 3.69
CA ALA A 177 8.19 -3.18 3.46
C ALA A 177 7.38 -3.88 2.36
N ILE A 178 6.25 -3.33 1.91
CA ILE A 178 5.58 -3.82 0.69
C ILE A 178 6.46 -3.56 -0.56
N GLY A 179 7.52 -2.75 -0.46
CA GLY A 179 8.62 -2.66 -1.44
C GLY A 179 9.90 -3.44 -1.08
N ALA A 180 9.95 -4.11 0.08
CA ALA A 180 11.11 -4.84 0.57
C ALA A 180 10.66 -6.09 1.35
N SER A 181 10.49 -7.20 0.62
CA SER A 181 10.49 -8.59 1.07
C SER A 181 10.54 -8.82 2.60
N LEU A 182 9.42 -9.26 3.18
CA LEU A 182 9.26 -10.04 4.42
C LEU A 182 10.58 -10.40 5.15
N THR A 183 11.18 -9.44 5.86
CA THR A 183 12.37 -9.67 6.70
C THR A 183 12.22 -9.16 8.14
N THR A 184 11.04 -8.68 8.53
CA THR A 184 10.77 -8.27 9.91
C THR A 184 10.48 -9.41 10.88
N PHE A 185 10.39 -10.66 10.43
CA PHE A 185 10.30 -11.83 11.32
C PHE A 185 11.62 -12.24 12.01
N PHE A 186 12.70 -11.45 11.91
CA PHE A 186 13.98 -11.73 12.58
C PHE A 186 14.46 -10.63 13.56
N PHE A 187 13.54 -9.95 14.26
CA PHE A 187 13.90 -9.12 15.41
C PHE A 187 13.30 -9.63 16.73
N SER A 188 13.67 -10.85 17.11
CA SER A 188 13.48 -11.36 18.47
C SER A 188 14.70 -12.13 18.97
N ASP A 189 15.91 -11.58 18.80
CA ASP A 189 17.02 -12.03 19.65
C ASP A 189 18.17 -11.01 19.75
N SER A 190 18.09 -10.11 20.73
CA SER A 190 19.29 -9.53 21.36
C SER A 190 18.95 -8.74 22.63
N PHE A 191 18.39 -9.43 23.63
CA PHE A 191 18.71 -9.06 25.02
C PHE A 191 20.04 -9.71 25.40
N LYS A 192 21.15 -9.13 24.95
CA LYS A 192 22.47 -9.41 25.53
C LYS A 192 22.46 -8.91 26.97
N LYS A 193 22.25 -9.84 27.91
CA LYS A 193 22.54 -9.67 29.34
C LYS A 193 23.97 -9.14 29.49
N SER A 194 24.10 -7.84 29.78
CA SER A 194 25.37 -7.31 30.28
C SER A 194 25.58 -7.87 31.68
N ARG A 195 26.62 -8.70 31.83
CA ARG A 195 27.07 -9.19 33.13
C ARG A 195 27.59 -7.98 33.91
N TYR A 196 26.83 -7.53 34.90
CA TYR A 196 27.33 -6.65 35.94
C TYR A 196 28.45 -7.37 36.68
N SER A 197 29.69 -6.92 36.47
CA SER A 197 30.84 -7.32 37.27
C SER A 197 30.83 -6.49 38.56
N LEU A 198 30.17 -7.02 39.59
CA LEU A 198 30.19 -6.45 40.95
C LEU A 198 31.54 -6.78 41.61
N LYS A 199 32.51 -5.87 41.48
CA LYS A 199 33.68 -5.84 42.38
C LYS A 199 33.23 -5.34 43.75
N LYS A 200 33.30 -6.21 44.76
CA LYS A 200 33.20 -5.83 46.18
C LYS A 200 34.42 -5.01 46.56
N SER A 201 34.20 -3.75 46.94
CA SER A 201 35.15 -2.94 47.68
C SER A 201 34.49 -2.56 49.00
N SER A 202 35.11 -2.98 50.09
CA SER A 202 34.84 -2.49 51.43
C SER A 202 35.27 -1.02 51.54
N HIS A 203 34.41 -0.15 52.07
CA HIS A 203 34.77 0.91 53.02
C HIS A 203 33.49 1.58 53.53
N LYS A 204 33.24 1.47 54.83
CA LYS A 204 32.24 2.26 55.57
C LYS A 204 32.78 3.70 55.66
N GLU A 205 32.34 4.57 54.76
CA GLU A 205 32.26 6.04 54.92
C GLU A 205 31.71 6.78 53.68
N LYS A 206 31.35 6.09 52.58
CA LYS A 206 30.90 6.73 51.33
C LYS A 206 29.39 6.71 51.07
N PHE A 207 28.54 6.48 52.07
CA PHE A 207 27.10 6.28 51.86
C PHE A 207 26.40 7.49 51.21
N ILE A 208 26.75 8.73 51.60
CA ILE A 208 26.16 9.95 51.02
C ILE A 208 26.66 10.19 49.59
N PHE A 209 27.96 10.00 49.33
CA PHE A 209 28.53 10.15 47.98
C PHE A 209 28.02 9.07 47.01
N ASP A 210 27.83 7.84 47.50
CA ASP A 210 27.27 6.74 46.71
C ASP A 210 25.77 6.95 46.43
N LEU A 211 25.02 7.51 47.38
CA LEU A 211 23.61 7.90 47.19
C LEU A 211 23.46 9.06 46.20
N LEU A 212 24.32 10.08 46.28
CA LEU A 212 24.34 11.22 45.36
C LEU A 212 24.76 10.78 43.95
N ARG A 213 25.73 9.86 43.84
CA ARG A 213 26.13 9.24 42.57
C ARG A 213 25.01 8.37 41.98
N ALA A 214 24.28 7.62 42.80
CA ALA A 214 23.12 6.84 42.38
C ALA A 214 21.97 7.75 41.91
N MET A 215 21.72 8.87 42.59
CA MET A 215 20.72 9.87 42.15
C MET A 215 21.11 10.54 40.84
N VAL A 216 22.38 10.91 40.65
CA VAL A 216 22.87 11.49 39.39
C VAL A 216 22.83 10.46 38.25
N MET A 217 23.17 9.20 38.52
CA MET A 217 23.01 8.10 37.55
C MET A 217 21.53 7.84 37.22
N GLY A 218 20.64 7.93 38.20
CA GLY A 218 19.18 7.86 38.01
C GLY A 218 18.64 9.03 37.16
N ALA A 219 19.10 10.26 37.42
CA ALA A 219 18.70 11.44 36.66
C ALA A 219 19.22 11.41 35.22
N THR A 220 20.47 10.98 35.00
CA THR A 220 21.07 10.87 33.66
C THR A 220 20.50 9.71 32.84
N SER A 221 20.16 8.59 33.47
CA SER A 221 19.43 7.50 32.80
C SER A 221 18.00 7.90 32.44
N TYR A 222 17.29 8.60 33.34
CA TYR A 222 15.96 9.15 33.06
C TYR A 222 15.97 10.19 31.92
N THR A 223 16.93 11.12 31.90
CA THR A 223 17.03 12.10 30.81
C THR A 223 17.43 11.46 29.48
N SER A 224 18.30 10.45 29.50
CA SER A 224 18.68 9.67 28.31
C SER A 224 17.49 8.88 27.74
N LEU A 225 16.71 8.22 28.61
CA LEU A 225 15.48 7.54 28.23
C LEU A 225 14.44 8.53 27.70
N LYS A 226 14.23 9.66 28.37
CA LYS A 226 13.32 10.72 27.94
C LYS A 226 13.74 11.31 26.59
N TRP A 227 15.03 11.49 26.35
CA TRP A 227 15.56 11.95 25.07
C TRP A 227 15.37 10.91 23.95
N LEU A 228 15.62 9.63 24.24
CA LEU A 228 15.42 8.54 23.28
C LEU A 228 13.94 8.38 22.92
N LEU A 229 13.05 8.41 23.91
CA LEU A 229 11.60 8.42 23.71
C LEU A 229 11.14 9.65 22.92
N LYS A 230 11.64 10.84 23.25
CA LYS A 230 11.34 12.08 22.50
C LYS A 230 11.84 12.00 21.05
N ARG A 231 12.98 11.38 20.80
CA ARG A 231 13.52 11.18 19.45
C ARG A 231 12.66 10.22 18.63
N ARG A 232 12.20 9.10 19.23
CA ARG A 232 11.25 8.18 18.59
C ARG A 232 9.93 8.88 18.28
N LYS A 233 9.36 9.59 19.28
CA LYS A 233 8.15 10.43 19.13
C LYS A 233 8.26 11.44 17.98
N ASN A 234 9.38 12.16 17.87
CA ASN A 234 9.57 13.12 16.79
C ASN A 234 9.69 12.43 15.43
N LYS A 235 10.34 11.26 15.33
CA LYS A 235 10.42 10.49 14.08
C LYS A 235 9.04 9.99 13.65
N ALA A 236 8.26 9.44 14.59
CA ALA A 236 6.90 8.97 14.33
C ALA A 236 6.00 10.11 13.83
N LEU A 237 6.08 11.30 14.43
CA LEU A 237 5.35 12.49 13.97
C LEU A 237 5.75 12.95 12.57
N ILE A 238 7.04 12.91 12.26
CA ILE A 238 7.54 13.24 10.90
C ILE A 238 7.00 12.23 9.89
N LEU A 239 6.98 10.95 10.25
CA LEU A 239 6.52 9.86 9.42
C LEU A 239 5.01 9.92 9.18
N GLU A 240 4.22 10.13 10.23
CA GLU A 240 2.79 10.43 10.17
C GLU A 240 2.50 11.60 9.23
N LYS A 241 3.23 12.71 9.39
CA LYS A 241 3.06 13.87 8.52
C LYS A 241 3.36 13.54 7.05
N HIS A 242 4.40 12.75 6.78
CA HIS A 242 4.71 12.30 5.43
C HIS A 242 3.63 11.38 4.85
N LEU A 243 3.11 10.44 5.65
CA LEU A 243 2.03 9.55 5.23
C LEU A 243 0.77 10.35 4.87
N ILE A 244 0.36 11.30 5.72
CA ILE A 244 -0.78 12.19 5.45
C ILE A 244 -0.56 12.97 4.14
N GLN A 245 0.63 13.56 3.96
CA GLN A 245 0.96 14.30 2.73
C GLN A 245 0.90 13.41 1.47
N GLU A 246 1.36 12.17 1.54
CA GLU A 246 1.26 11.24 0.40
C GLU A 246 -0.18 10.83 0.13
N CYS A 247 -1.01 10.63 1.17
CA CYS A 247 -2.44 10.35 1.01
C CYS A 247 -3.18 11.54 0.35
N GLU A 248 -2.88 12.77 0.79
CA GLU A 248 -3.43 13.99 0.19
C GLU A 248 -3.02 14.11 -1.28
N LYS A 249 -1.74 13.90 -1.61
CA LYS A 249 -1.25 13.90 -3.00
C LYS A 249 -1.94 12.84 -3.86
N LEU A 250 -2.15 11.64 -3.30
CA LEU A 250 -2.84 10.56 -3.99
C LEU A 250 -4.31 10.92 -4.27
N GLN A 251 -5.02 11.47 -3.28
CA GLN A 251 -6.41 11.91 -3.45
C GLN A 251 -6.51 13.04 -4.49
N GLU A 252 -5.63 14.03 -4.44
CA GLU A 252 -5.63 15.12 -5.43
C GLU A 252 -5.28 14.64 -6.85
N ARG A 253 -4.36 13.67 -6.98
CA ARG A 253 -4.09 13.02 -8.27
C ARG A 253 -5.32 12.27 -8.77
N THR A 254 -6.02 11.57 -7.89
CA THR A 254 -7.24 10.83 -8.22
C THR A 254 -8.35 11.75 -8.73
N LYS A 255 -8.64 12.84 -8.00
CA LYS A 255 -9.61 13.87 -8.42
C LYS A 255 -9.25 14.47 -9.78
N ARG A 256 -7.95 14.69 -10.03
CA ARG A 256 -7.46 15.19 -11.32
C ARG A 256 -7.70 14.20 -12.45
N TYR A 257 -7.45 12.91 -12.23
CA TYR A 257 -7.73 11.87 -13.22
C TYR A 257 -9.21 11.83 -13.59
N LEU A 258 -10.10 11.76 -12.59
CA LEU A 258 -11.55 11.80 -12.83
C LEU A 258 -11.97 13.05 -13.58
N THR A 259 -11.50 14.23 -13.18
CA THR A 259 -11.83 15.49 -13.86
C THR A 259 -11.45 15.47 -15.33
N PHE A 260 -10.23 15.05 -15.66
CA PHE A 260 -9.75 15.00 -17.04
C PHE A 260 -10.49 13.96 -17.88
N ASP A 261 -10.81 12.81 -17.29
CA ASP A 261 -11.48 11.73 -17.98
C ASP A 261 -12.97 12.06 -18.21
N ILE A 262 -13.64 12.75 -17.26
CA ILE A 262 -14.97 13.34 -17.44
C ILE A 262 -14.96 14.37 -18.58
N GLN A 263 -13.99 15.28 -18.59
CA GLN A 263 -13.86 16.28 -19.66
C GLN A 263 -13.68 15.61 -21.03
N TYR A 264 -12.83 14.59 -21.10
CA TYR A 264 -12.62 13.80 -22.32
C TYR A 264 -13.93 13.18 -22.83
N LEU A 265 -14.71 12.54 -21.95
CA LEU A 265 -16.00 11.94 -22.34
C LEU A 265 -17.03 13.00 -22.73
N GLN A 266 -17.07 14.14 -22.05
CA GLN A 266 -17.96 15.25 -22.42
C GLN A 266 -17.61 15.86 -23.76
N GLU A 267 -16.31 15.95 -24.09
CA GLU A 267 -15.85 16.37 -25.40
C GLU A 267 -16.20 15.34 -26.47
N SER A 268 -15.95 14.04 -26.24
CA SER A 268 -16.31 13.00 -27.21
C SER A 268 -17.80 12.94 -27.49
N LEU A 269 -18.65 13.14 -26.47
CA LEU A 269 -20.10 13.17 -26.61
C LEU A 269 -20.60 14.31 -27.53
N LYS A 270 -19.91 15.46 -27.54
CA LYS A 270 -20.27 16.58 -28.43
C LYS A 270 -20.05 16.27 -29.92
N TRP A 271 -19.11 15.38 -30.21
CA TRP A 271 -18.74 14.99 -31.58
C TRP A 271 -19.39 13.68 -32.03
N ALA A 272 -20.03 12.93 -31.12
CA ALA A 272 -20.76 11.70 -31.43
C ALA A 272 -22.14 12.05 -32.00
N GLU A 273 -22.21 12.41 -33.28
CA GLU A 273 -23.46 12.87 -33.90
C GLU A 273 -24.40 11.73 -34.39
N GLU A 274 -23.99 10.45 -34.35
CA GLU A 274 -24.72 9.41 -35.13
C GLU A 274 -25.03 8.07 -34.42
N ASN A 275 -24.55 7.81 -33.19
CA ASN A 275 -24.77 6.52 -32.52
C ASN A 275 -25.41 6.66 -31.12
N PHE A 276 -26.75 6.60 -31.07
CA PHE A 276 -27.54 6.81 -29.84
C PHE A 276 -27.14 5.89 -28.68
N ILE A 277 -26.86 4.60 -28.94
CA ILE A 277 -26.51 3.61 -27.90
C ILE A 277 -25.16 3.96 -27.27
N GLU A 278 -24.19 4.35 -28.08
CA GLU A 278 -22.86 4.75 -27.60
C GLU A 278 -22.90 6.07 -26.82
N MET A 279 -23.79 6.99 -27.22
CA MET A 279 -24.02 8.23 -26.48
C MET A 279 -24.63 7.98 -25.09
N GLU A 280 -25.58 7.05 -24.96
CA GLU A 280 -26.22 6.75 -23.68
C GLU A 280 -25.23 6.10 -22.70
N SER A 281 -24.48 5.08 -23.13
CA SER A 281 -23.41 4.48 -22.33
C SER A 281 -22.35 5.51 -21.90
N GLN A 282 -21.96 6.44 -22.80
CA GLN A 282 -21.06 7.54 -22.42
C GLN A 282 -21.66 8.49 -21.37
N ARG A 283 -22.97 8.78 -21.44
CA ARG A 283 -23.65 9.63 -20.44
C ARG A 283 -23.72 8.95 -19.09
N GLU A 284 -24.04 7.66 -19.05
CA GLU A 284 -24.04 6.85 -17.84
C GLU A 284 -22.65 6.83 -17.20
N MET A 285 -21.60 6.60 -18.00
CA MET A 285 -20.22 6.66 -17.54
C MET A 285 -19.87 8.05 -16.98
N ILE A 286 -20.24 9.14 -17.66
CA ILE A 286 -20.02 10.51 -17.14
C ILE A 286 -20.71 10.70 -15.78
N ASP A 287 -21.94 10.21 -15.62
CA ASP A 287 -22.68 10.32 -14.35
C ASP A 287 -22.02 9.51 -13.23
N LEU A 288 -21.61 8.27 -13.52
CA LEU A 288 -20.83 7.43 -12.61
C LEU A 288 -19.57 8.16 -12.13
N LEU A 289 -18.74 8.65 -13.06
CA LEU A 289 -17.50 9.34 -12.71
C LEU A 289 -17.73 10.64 -11.93
N LYS A 290 -18.81 11.39 -12.21
CA LYS A 290 -19.19 12.58 -11.43
C LYS A 290 -19.58 12.21 -10.01
N LYS A 291 -20.36 11.14 -9.82
CA LYS A 291 -20.71 10.61 -8.49
C LYS A 291 -19.46 10.17 -7.74
N SER A 292 -18.55 9.45 -8.39
CA SER A 292 -17.24 9.07 -7.83
C SER A 292 -16.39 10.26 -7.42
N LEU A 293 -16.36 11.34 -8.23
CA LEU A 293 -15.67 12.57 -7.89
C LEU A 293 -16.31 13.25 -6.66
N ALA A 294 -17.64 13.22 -6.56
CA ALA A 294 -18.35 13.73 -5.39
C ALA A 294 -18.02 12.92 -4.12
N VAL A 295 -17.91 11.59 -4.21
CA VAL A 295 -17.42 10.73 -3.11
C VAL A 295 -16.04 11.19 -2.65
N LEU A 296 -15.09 11.39 -3.58
CA LEU A 296 -13.73 11.83 -3.22
C LEU A 296 -13.66 13.25 -2.66
N ASN A 297 -14.60 14.14 -2.99
CA ASN A 297 -14.65 15.48 -2.40
C ASN A 297 -15.21 15.47 -0.97
N ASN A 298 -16.03 14.48 -0.63
CA ASN A 298 -16.69 14.37 0.68
C ASN A 298 -16.04 13.32 1.60
N THR A 299 -14.97 12.65 1.16
CA THR A 299 -14.22 11.66 1.95
C THR A 299 -12.82 12.16 2.27
N LYS A 300 -12.30 11.74 3.43
CA LYS A 300 -10.93 12.03 3.85
C LYS A 300 -9.91 11.23 3.00
N PRO A 301 -8.65 11.70 2.93
CA PRO A 301 -7.56 10.89 2.38
C PRO A 301 -7.45 9.58 3.15
N GLN A 302 -7.13 8.50 2.43
CA GLN A 302 -6.97 7.15 2.98
C GLN A 302 -5.63 6.59 2.50
N LEU A 303 -4.99 5.77 3.34
CA LEU A 303 -3.84 4.96 2.91
C LEU A 303 -4.33 3.90 1.92
N LEU A 304 -3.51 3.60 0.92
CA LEU A 304 -3.68 2.49 -0.03
C LEU A 304 -2.39 1.71 -0.15
#